data_AF-A0A6N8NS51-F1
#
_entry.id   AF-A0A6N8NS51-F1
#
_cell.length_a   1.000
_cell.length_b   1.000
_cell.length_c   1.000
_cell.angle_alpha   90.00
_cell.angle_beta   90.00
_cell.angle_gamma   90.00
#
_symmetry.space_group_name_H-M   'P 1'
#
loop_
_entity.id
_entity.type
_entity.pdbx_description
1 polymer ?
#
loop_
_entity_poly.entity_id
_entity_poly.type
_entity_poly.pdbx_seq_one_letter_code
_entity_poly.pdbx_strand_id
1 'polypeptide(L)'
;RRDGGFSLMYAAGNVGSIIAPIACGYAQEEYSWAMGFGLAAVGMIAGLVIFLCGNRHFTHTRGVNKKVLRATNFLLPNWGWLLVLLVATPALITVLFWKEWSVYALIVATIIGLGVLAKIYRKAENQKQRKELGLIVTLTFFSMLFWAFAQQGGSSISLYIDRFVNRDMFGYTVPTAMFQSINAFAVMLCGVFLAW
;
A
#
# COMPACT_ATOMS: atom_id res chain seq x y z
N ARG A 1 -8.16 -23.37 -12.20
CA ARG A 1 -8.92 -22.13 -12.51
C ARG A 1 -8.80 -21.07 -11.41
N ARG A 2 -8.76 -21.44 -10.12
CA ARG A 2 -8.56 -20.50 -9.00
C ARG A 2 -7.18 -19.85 -9.00
N ASP A 3 -6.12 -20.64 -9.18
CA ASP A 3 -4.74 -20.12 -9.09
C ASP A 3 -4.41 -19.19 -10.26
N GLY A 4 -4.83 -19.53 -11.48
CA GLY A 4 -4.74 -18.63 -12.64
C GLY A 4 -5.56 -17.33 -12.49
N GLY A 5 -6.69 -17.38 -11.77
CA GLY A 5 -7.45 -16.18 -11.41
C GLY A 5 -6.71 -15.27 -10.45
N PHE A 6 -6.02 -15.84 -9.44
CA PHE A 6 -5.14 -15.07 -8.56
C PHE A 6 -3.96 -14.46 -9.32
N SER A 7 -3.30 -15.21 -10.21
CA SER A 7 -2.22 -14.67 -11.05
C SER A 7 -2.67 -13.48 -11.91
N LEU A 8 -3.87 -13.56 -12.51
CA LEU A 8 -4.43 -12.46 -13.30
C LEU A 8 -4.71 -11.22 -12.44
N MET A 9 -5.20 -11.40 -11.20
CA MET A 9 -5.43 -10.31 -10.26
C MET A 9 -4.10 -9.62 -9.86
N TYR A 10 -3.04 -10.40 -9.62
CA TYR A 10 -1.71 -9.85 -9.33
C TYR A 10 -1.13 -9.11 -10.55
N ALA A 11 -1.28 -9.66 -11.75
CA ALA A 11 -0.84 -9.01 -12.98
C ALA A 11 -1.57 -7.67 -13.19
N ALA A 12 -2.89 -7.64 -13.02
CA ALA A 12 -3.68 -6.41 -13.11
C ALA A 12 -3.25 -5.35 -12.09
N GLY A 13 -2.94 -5.75 -10.85
CA GLY A 13 -2.40 -4.85 -9.83
C GLY A 13 -1.06 -4.23 -10.23
N ASN A 14 -0.13 -5.03 -10.77
CA ASN A 14 1.17 -4.53 -11.25
C ASN A 14 1.00 -3.58 -12.44
N VAL A 15 0.12 -3.89 -13.40
CA VAL A 15 -0.19 -2.98 -14.53
C VAL A 15 -0.74 -1.65 -14.04
N GLY A 16 -1.65 -1.66 -13.06
CA GLY A 16 -2.15 -0.44 -12.42
C GLY A 16 -1.03 0.38 -11.76
N SER A 17 -0.11 -0.29 -11.07
CA SER A 17 1.06 0.34 -10.43
C SER A 17 2.07 0.92 -11.44
N ILE A 18 2.07 0.45 -12.69
CA ILE A 18 2.89 1.04 -13.77
C ILE A 18 2.18 2.27 -14.35
N ILE A 19 0.88 2.16 -14.67
CA ILE A 19 0.16 3.22 -15.38
C ILE A 19 -0.12 4.41 -14.47
N ALA A 20 -0.46 4.19 -13.19
CA ALA A 20 -0.89 5.25 -12.30
C ALA A 20 0.19 6.32 -12.04
N PRO A 21 1.46 5.99 -11.70
CA PRO A 21 2.48 7.01 -11.47
C PRO A 21 2.90 7.73 -12.76
N ILE A 22 2.81 7.07 -13.93
CA ILE A 22 3.05 7.72 -15.23
C ILE A 22 1.96 8.75 -15.52
N ALA A 23 0.68 8.34 -15.45
CA ALA A 23 -0.44 9.23 -15.76
C ALA A 23 -0.55 10.39 -14.76
N CYS A 24 -0.47 10.10 -13.46
CA CYS A 24 -0.53 11.14 -12.43
C CYS A 24 0.71 12.03 -12.43
N GLY A 25 1.90 11.46 -12.65
CA GLY A 25 3.15 12.22 -12.74
C GLY A 25 3.16 13.16 -13.93
N TYR A 26 2.71 12.70 -15.10
CA TYR A 26 2.59 13.52 -16.30
C TYR A 26 1.61 14.68 -16.10
N ALA A 27 0.41 14.39 -15.57
CA ALA A 27 -0.61 15.41 -15.30
C ALA A 27 -0.17 16.44 -14.25
N GLN A 28 0.67 16.03 -13.29
CA GLN A 28 1.21 16.90 -12.26
C GLN A 28 2.21 17.92 -12.83
N GLU A 29 3.11 17.49 -13.71
CA GLU A 29 4.19 18.33 -14.25
C GLU A 29 3.66 19.31 -15.31
N GLU A 30 2.74 18.88 -16.17
CA GLU A 30 2.23 19.71 -17.26
C GLU A 30 1.15 20.70 -16.82
N TYR A 31 0.30 20.33 -15.85
CA TYR A 31 -0.84 21.15 -15.44
C TYR A 31 -0.72 21.69 -14.02
N SER A 32 -0.79 20.83 -13.01
CA SER A 32 -0.64 21.16 -11.59
C SER A 32 -0.81 19.93 -10.72
N TRP A 33 -0.36 20.03 -9.47
CA TRP A 33 -0.62 19.05 -8.40
C TRP A 33 -2.10 18.68 -8.26
N ALA A 34 -3.02 19.65 -8.37
CA ALA A 34 -4.44 19.41 -8.25
C ALA A 34 -4.97 18.48 -9.37
N MET A 35 -4.45 18.62 -10.58
CA MET A 35 -4.84 17.77 -11.72
C MET A 35 -4.30 16.34 -11.57
N GLY A 36 -3.08 16.17 -11.04
CA GLY A 36 -2.54 14.84 -10.71
C GLY A 36 -3.42 14.09 -9.71
N PHE A 37 -3.83 14.75 -8.62
CA PHE A 37 -4.77 14.15 -7.65
C PHE A 37 -6.18 13.97 -8.22
N GLY A 38 -6.65 14.90 -9.06
CA GLY A 38 -7.94 14.79 -9.76
C GLY A 38 -8.00 13.56 -10.64
N LEU A 39 -6.92 13.26 -11.37
CA LEU A 39 -6.81 12.07 -12.22
C LEU A 39 -6.87 10.78 -11.40
N ALA A 40 -6.21 10.75 -10.23
CA ALA A 40 -6.32 9.62 -9.30
C ALA A 40 -7.77 9.43 -8.78
N ALA A 41 -8.48 10.52 -8.47
CA ALA A 41 -9.87 10.47 -8.03
C ALA A 41 -10.80 9.92 -9.13
N VAL A 42 -10.60 10.34 -10.39
CA VAL A 42 -11.33 9.80 -11.54
C VAL A 42 -11.09 8.30 -11.69
N GLY A 43 -9.84 7.84 -11.54
CA GLY A 43 -9.49 6.41 -11.55
C GLY A 43 -10.24 5.60 -10.49
N MET A 44 -10.33 6.12 -9.26
CA MET A 44 -11.07 5.47 -8.18
C MET A 44 -12.58 5.41 -8.47
N ILE A 45 -13.17 6.50 -8.99
CA ILE A 45 -14.59 6.54 -9.38
C ILE A 45 -14.88 5.52 -10.49
N ALA A 46 -14.03 5.45 -11.52
CA ALA A 46 -14.16 4.47 -12.59
C ALA A 46 -14.08 3.03 -12.04
N GLY A 47 -13.13 2.76 -11.14
CA GLY A 47 -13.04 1.47 -10.45
C GLY A 47 -14.29 1.12 -9.65
N LEU A 48 -14.88 2.09 -8.96
CA LEU A 48 -16.13 1.92 -8.22
C LEU A 48 -17.31 1.62 -9.17
N VAL A 49 -17.42 2.35 -10.29
CA VAL A 49 -18.47 2.11 -11.30
C VAL A 49 -18.35 0.69 -11.88
N ILE A 50 -17.14 0.26 -12.24
CA ILE A 50 -16.89 -1.10 -12.73
C ILE A 50 -17.28 -2.14 -11.67
N PHE A 51 -16.93 -1.90 -10.39
CA PHE A 51 -17.32 -2.79 -9.30
C PHE A 51 -18.85 -2.87 -9.13
N LEU A 52 -19.55 -1.74 -9.15
CA LEU A 52 -21.01 -1.71 -9.02
C LEU A 52 -21.73 -2.39 -10.18
N CYS A 53 -21.27 -2.17 -11.41
CA CYS A 53 -21.79 -2.86 -12.59
C CYS A 53 -21.45 -4.37 -12.57
N GLY A 54 -20.23 -4.71 -12.13
CA GLY A 54 -19.74 -6.08 -12.00
C GLY A 54 -20.44 -6.87 -10.89
N ASN A 55 -20.93 -6.21 -9.84
CA ASN A 55 -21.65 -6.85 -8.73
C ASN A 55 -22.85 -7.70 -9.19
N ARG A 56 -23.46 -7.35 -10.34
CA ARG A 56 -24.54 -8.16 -10.95
C ARG A 56 -24.09 -9.57 -11.37
N HIS A 57 -22.80 -9.75 -11.70
CA HIS A 57 -22.19 -11.02 -12.11
C HIS A 57 -21.70 -11.87 -10.92
N PHE A 58 -21.62 -11.29 -9.71
CA PHE A 58 -21.17 -11.98 -8.48
C PHE A 58 -22.32 -12.44 -7.58
N THR A 59 -23.55 -12.46 -8.10
CA THR A 59 -24.77 -12.85 -7.37
C THR A 59 -24.80 -14.31 -6.91
N HIS A 60 -23.97 -15.18 -7.48
CA HIS A 60 -23.82 -16.59 -7.07
C HIS A 60 -22.83 -16.82 -5.93
N THR A 61 -22.07 -15.80 -5.53
CA THR A 61 -21.13 -15.87 -4.40
C THR A 61 -21.84 -15.56 -3.09
N ARG A 62 -21.48 -16.30 -2.03
CA ARG A 62 -22.01 -16.19 -0.65
C ARG A 62 -22.31 -14.73 -0.29
N GLY A 63 -23.59 -14.37 -0.29
CA GLY A 63 -24.05 -12.99 -0.19
C GLY A 63 -23.46 -12.27 1.02
N VAL A 64 -23.27 -10.96 0.89
CA VAL A 64 -22.79 -10.08 1.96
C VAL A 64 -23.60 -10.33 3.23
N ASN A 65 -22.94 -10.73 4.32
CA ASN A 65 -23.60 -10.99 5.59
C ASN A 65 -24.06 -9.67 6.21
N LYS A 66 -25.26 -9.20 5.81
CA LYS A 66 -25.86 -7.93 6.24
C LYS A 66 -25.97 -7.81 7.76
N LYS A 67 -26.02 -8.94 8.48
CA LYS A 67 -26.04 -8.98 9.95
C LYS A 67 -24.72 -8.51 10.57
N VAL A 68 -23.58 -8.81 9.96
CA VAL A 68 -22.24 -8.39 10.44
C VAL A 68 -22.00 -6.91 10.18
N LEU A 69 -22.49 -6.40 9.06
CA LEU A 69 -22.37 -5.00 8.69
C LEU A 69 -23.18 -4.05 9.60
N ARG A 70 -24.31 -4.52 10.11
CA ARG A 70 -25.17 -3.79 11.04
C ARG A 70 -24.92 -4.17 12.51
N ALA A 71 -23.99 -5.07 12.77
CA ALA A 71 -23.57 -5.40 14.14
C ALA A 71 -22.87 -4.17 14.75
N THR A 72 -23.43 -3.67 15.83
CA THR A 72 -22.90 -2.58 16.65
C THR A 72 -22.08 -3.17 17.78
N ASN A 73 -20.76 -3.29 17.61
CA ASN A 73 -19.88 -3.77 18.68
C ASN A 73 -19.45 -2.65 19.64
N PHE A 74 -19.47 -1.37 19.23
CA PHE A 74 -18.84 -0.28 19.98
C PHE A 74 -19.40 1.13 19.62
N LEU A 75 -20.71 1.36 19.82
CA LEU A 75 -21.46 2.63 19.63
C LEU A 75 -21.81 3.08 18.20
N LEU A 76 -21.11 2.61 17.16
CA LEU A 76 -21.49 2.84 15.75
C LEU A 76 -21.66 1.51 15.00
N PRO A 77 -22.55 1.44 13.99
CA PRO A 77 -22.54 0.32 13.04
C PRO A 77 -21.17 0.19 12.38
N ASN A 78 -20.77 -1.00 11.95
CA ASN A 78 -19.46 -1.21 11.30
C ASN A 78 -19.23 -0.28 10.07
N TRP A 79 -20.29 0.14 9.37
CA TRP A 79 -20.21 1.17 8.33
C TRP A 79 -19.89 2.58 8.86
N GLY A 80 -20.38 2.92 10.05
CA GLY A 80 -20.09 4.20 10.70
C GLY A 80 -18.61 4.35 11.02
N TRP A 81 -17.93 3.25 11.39
CA TRP A 81 -16.48 3.24 11.57
C TRP A 81 -15.71 3.50 10.25
N LEU A 82 -16.22 3.05 9.11
CA LEU A 82 -15.60 3.36 7.80
C LEU A 82 -15.68 4.85 7.48
N LEU A 83 -16.82 5.50 7.78
CA LEU A 83 -16.99 6.94 7.62
C LEU A 83 -16.13 7.75 8.61
N VAL A 84 -16.08 7.30 9.87
CA VAL A 84 -15.20 7.91 10.88
C VAL A 84 -13.74 7.80 10.45
N LEU A 85 -13.29 6.64 9.95
CA LEU A 85 -11.93 6.50 9.43
C LEU A 85 -11.69 7.42 8.23
N LEU A 86 -12.61 7.50 7.28
CA LEU A 86 -12.46 8.34 6.09
C LEU A 86 -12.29 9.84 6.43
N VAL A 87 -12.94 10.33 7.49
CA VAL A 87 -12.82 11.73 7.95
C VAL A 87 -11.67 11.91 8.96
N ALA A 88 -11.44 10.92 9.82
CA ALA A 88 -10.38 10.97 10.83
C ALA A 88 -8.99 10.84 10.21
N THR A 89 -8.82 10.09 9.12
CA THR A 89 -7.52 9.93 8.44
C THR A 89 -6.92 11.27 8.00
N PRO A 90 -7.60 12.14 7.22
CA PRO A 90 -7.03 13.43 6.84
C PRO A 90 -6.81 14.36 8.05
N ALA A 91 -7.70 14.33 9.05
CA ALA A 91 -7.54 15.12 10.28
C ALA A 91 -6.35 14.65 11.14
N LEU A 92 -6.11 13.34 11.22
CA LEU A 92 -4.94 12.78 11.90
C LEU A 92 -3.66 13.13 11.13
N ILE A 93 -3.67 13.10 9.80
CA ILE A 93 -2.52 13.50 8.98
C ILE A 93 -2.19 14.97 9.22
N THR A 94 -3.16 15.88 9.20
CA THR A 94 -2.88 17.31 9.42
C THR A 94 -2.33 17.59 10.81
N VAL A 95 -2.84 16.90 11.83
CA VAL A 95 -2.33 17.00 13.22
C VAL A 95 -0.92 16.40 13.35
N LEU A 96 -0.65 15.26 12.70
CA LEU A 96 0.65 14.60 12.75
C LEU A 96 1.77 15.42 12.09
N PHE A 97 1.45 16.15 11.02
CA PHE A 97 2.40 17.00 10.28
C PHE A 97 2.63 18.37 10.92
N TRP A 98 1.78 18.82 11.86
CA TRP A 98 1.86 20.17 12.43
C TRP A 98 3.06 20.40 13.36
N LYS A 99 3.62 19.34 13.96
CA LYS A 99 4.71 19.46 14.95
C LYS A 99 5.62 18.22 14.98
N GLU A 100 5.85 17.58 13.83
CA GLU A 100 6.69 16.36 13.71
C GLU A 100 6.23 15.19 14.62
N TRP A 101 4.93 15.13 14.96
CA TRP A 101 4.37 14.06 15.81
C TRP A 101 4.44 12.69 15.13
N SER A 102 4.59 12.66 13.80
CA SER A 102 4.85 11.46 13.01
C SER A 102 6.03 10.66 13.55
N VAL A 103 7.14 11.32 13.91
CA VAL A 103 8.35 10.66 14.41
C VAL A 103 8.07 10.02 15.78
N TYR A 104 7.39 10.72 16.68
CA TYR A 104 7.02 10.18 17.99
C TYR A 104 6.04 9.02 17.87
N ALA A 105 5.06 9.11 16.97
CA ALA A 105 4.11 8.03 16.69
C ALA A 105 4.82 6.78 16.15
N LEU A 106 5.81 6.95 15.26
CA LEU A 106 6.63 5.85 14.74
C LEU A 106 7.50 5.20 15.82
N ILE A 107 8.09 6.00 16.71
CA ILE A 107 8.86 5.48 17.87
C ILE A 107 7.95 4.65 18.77
N VAL A 108 6.77 5.16 19.12
CA VAL A 108 5.80 4.43 19.95
C VAL A 108 5.35 3.13 19.28
N ALA A 109 5.04 3.17 17.97
CA ALA A 109 4.66 1.97 17.22
C ALA A 109 5.78 0.92 17.20
N THR A 110 7.03 1.35 17.07
CA THR A 110 8.21 0.46 17.11
C THR A 110 8.37 -0.19 18.48
N ILE A 111 8.21 0.59 19.56
CA ILE A 111 8.26 0.09 20.95
C ILE A 111 7.16 -0.94 21.19
N ILE A 112 5.93 -0.67 20.72
CA ILE A 112 4.81 -1.62 20.81
C ILE A 112 5.12 -2.90 20.04
N GLY A 113 5.65 -2.80 18.82
CA GLY A 113 6.04 -3.95 18.00
C GLY A 113 7.07 -4.83 18.70
N LEU A 114 8.11 -4.22 19.27
CA LEU A 114 9.11 -4.92 20.08
C LEU A 114 8.50 -5.55 21.34
N GLY A 115 7.58 -4.84 22.00
CA GLY A 115 6.87 -5.34 23.18
C GLY A 115 6.01 -6.57 22.88
N VAL A 116 5.32 -6.59 21.73
CA VAL A 116 4.54 -7.74 21.28
C VAL A 116 5.45 -8.92 20.97
N LEU A 117 6.55 -8.71 20.23
CA LEU A 117 7.54 -9.76 19.94
C LEU A 117 8.14 -10.33 21.23
N ALA A 118 8.53 -9.47 22.18
CA ALA A 118 9.07 -9.89 23.47
C ALA A 118 8.04 -10.67 24.30
N LYS A 119 6.76 -10.28 24.27
CA LYS A 119 5.67 -11.00 24.94
C LYS A 119 5.46 -12.39 24.35
N ILE A 120 5.48 -12.50 23.01
CA ILE A 120 5.36 -13.79 22.30
C ILE A 120 6.55 -14.69 22.65
N TYR A 121 7.76 -14.13 22.67
CA TYR A 121 8.97 -14.88 23.02
C TYR A 121 8.98 -15.36 24.48
N ARG A 122 8.49 -14.54 25.42
CA ARG A 122 8.38 -14.90 26.85
C ARG A 122 7.30 -15.95 27.13
N LYS A 123 6.25 -16.03 26.31
CA LYS A 123 5.15 -17.00 26.48
C LYS A 123 5.47 -18.38 25.90
N ALA A 124 6.64 -18.55 25.28
CA ALA A 124 7.06 -19.79 24.65
C ALA A 124 7.80 -20.70 25.64
N GLU A 125 7.06 -21.57 26.34
CA GLU A 125 7.63 -22.51 27.33
C GLU A 125 8.22 -23.78 26.69
N ASN A 126 7.76 -24.22 25.50
CA ASN A 126 8.23 -25.47 24.88
C ASN A 126 9.52 -25.30 24.04
N GLN A 127 10.48 -26.21 24.21
CA GLN A 127 11.76 -26.24 23.47
C GLN A 127 11.61 -26.25 21.93
N LYS A 128 10.60 -26.95 21.39
CA LYS A 128 10.28 -26.91 19.94
C LYS A 128 9.73 -25.55 19.50
N GLN A 129 8.81 -24.97 20.27
CA GLN A 129 8.22 -23.65 19.96
C GLN A 129 9.26 -22.54 20.03
N ARG A 130 10.25 -22.61 20.94
CA ARG A 130 11.34 -21.63 21.01
C ARG A 130 12.26 -21.66 19.77
N LYS A 131 12.49 -22.84 19.18
CA LYS A 131 13.25 -22.98 17.92
C LYS A 131 12.50 -22.41 16.71
N GLU A 132 11.21 -22.73 16.58
CA GLU A 132 10.36 -22.18 15.51
C GLU A 132 10.17 -20.66 15.65
N LEU A 133 9.99 -20.17 16.88
CA LEU A 133 9.93 -18.73 17.15
C LEU A 133 11.24 -18.03 16.83
N GLY A 134 12.39 -18.65 17.14
CA GLY A 134 13.69 -18.13 16.74
C GLY A 134 13.78 -17.93 15.22
N LEU A 135 13.36 -18.94 14.44
CA LEU A 135 13.29 -18.85 12.98
C LEU A 135 12.35 -17.73 12.51
N ILE A 136 11.14 -17.63 13.09
CA ILE A 136 10.18 -16.58 12.75
C ILE A 136 10.77 -15.19 13.06
N VAL A 137 11.42 -15.00 14.21
CA VAL A 137 12.06 -13.72 14.56
C VAL A 137 13.18 -13.39 13.56
N THR A 138 14.03 -14.36 13.22
CA THR A 138 15.08 -14.16 12.23
C THR A 138 14.50 -13.83 10.84
N LEU A 139 13.48 -14.55 10.38
CA LEU A 139 12.80 -14.27 9.11
C LEU A 139 12.10 -12.90 9.12
N THR A 140 11.49 -12.53 10.24
CA THR A 140 10.84 -11.22 10.41
C THR A 140 11.88 -10.10 10.37
N PHE A 141 13.05 -10.30 10.97
CA PHE A 141 14.15 -9.34 10.93
C PHE A 141 14.65 -9.12 9.50
N PHE A 142 14.92 -10.19 8.74
CA PHE A 142 15.33 -10.08 7.34
C PHE A 142 14.23 -9.46 6.46
N SER A 143 12.96 -9.85 6.67
CA SER A 143 11.82 -9.27 5.96
C SER A 143 11.68 -7.77 6.27
N MET A 144 11.85 -7.37 7.53
CA MET A 144 11.82 -5.97 7.94
C MET A 144 12.92 -5.16 7.24
N LEU A 145 14.16 -5.68 7.18
CA LEU A 145 15.25 -5.03 6.45
C LEU A 145 14.95 -4.91 4.96
N PHE A 146 14.48 -5.99 4.33
CA PHE A 146 14.09 -5.98 2.92
C PHE A 146 13.04 -4.91 2.64
N TRP A 147 11.95 -4.90 3.42
CA TRP A 147 10.88 -3.91 3.25
C TRP A 147 11.34 -2.49 3.57
N ALA A 148 12.23 -2.30 4.54
CA ALA A 148 12.81 -0.99 4.83
C ALA A 148 13.59 -0.42 3.64
N PHE A 149 14.40 -1.24 2.98
CA PHE A 149 15.09 -0.83 1.75
C PHE A 149 14.13 -0.63 0.58
N ALA A 150 13.15 -1.53 0.39
CA ALA A 150 12.18 -1.41 -0.68
C ALA A 150 11.34 -0.12 -0.57
N GLN A 151 10.95 0.27 0.64
CA GLN A 151 10.19 1.50 0.90
C GLN A 151 10.98 2.80 0.70
N GLN A 152 12.32 2.74 0.69
CA GLN A 152 13.15 3.91 0.36
C GLN A 152 12.98 4.35 -1.10
N GLY A 153 12.50 3.46 -1.98
CA GLY A 153 12.16 3.78 -3.36
C GLY A 153 11.18 4.95 -3.47
N GLY A 154 10.13 4.94 -2.67
CA GLY A 154 9.09 5.98 -2.65
C GLY A 154 9.44 7.28 -1.92
N SER A 155 10.62 7.34 -1.27
CA SER A 155 11.00 8.45 -0.38
C SER A 155 12.40 8.98 -0.74
N SER A 156 13.44 8.47 -0.09
CA SER A 156 14.82 8.96 -0.23
C SER A 156 15.33 8.89 -1.67
N ILE A 157 15.05 7.78 -2.37
CA ILE A 157 15.49 7.60 -3.76
C ILE A 157 14.74 8.56 -4.68
N SER A 158 13.44 8.76 -4.45
CA SER A 158 12.64 9.73 -5.23
C SER A 158 13.16 11.16 -5.06
N LEU A 159 13.52 11.57 -3.85
CA LEU A 159 14.13 12.88 -3.57
C LEU A 159 15.55 13.00 -4.14
N TYR A 160 16.31 11.91 -4.13
CA TYR A 160 17.64 11.89 -4.77
C TYR A 160 17.53 12.11 -6.28
N ILE A 161 16.58 11.43 -6.94
CA ILE A 161 16.31 11.63 -8.37
C ILE A 161 15.85 13.06 -8.64
N ASP A 162 15.01 13.64 -7.78
CA ASP A 162 14.55 15.02 -7.93
C ASP A 162 15.71 16.04 -7.93
N ARG A 163 16.68 15.84 -7.04
CA ARG A 163 17.73 16.84 -6.73
C ARG A 163 19.05 16.63 -7.47
N PHE A 164 19.40 15.38 -7.76
CA PHE A 164 20.74 15.01 -8.24
C PHE A 164 20.75 14.30 -9.59
N VAL A 165 19.59 13.91 -10.12
CA VAL A 165 19.48 13.32 -11.45
C VAL A 165 18.93 14.36 -12.42
N ASN A 166 19.61 14.54 -13.55
CA ASN A 166 19.08 15.39 -14.61
C ASN A 166 17.85 14.69 -15.22
N ARG A 167 16.68 15.32 -15.07
CA ARG A 167 15.39 14.81 -15.53
C ARG A 167 14.99 15.34 -16.90
N ASP A 168 15.80 16.22 -17.50
CA ASP A 168 15.57 16.72 -18.85
C ASP A 168 15.95 15.63 -19.86
N MET A 169 14.95 14.91 -20.33
CA MET A 169 15.09 13.97 -21.44
C MET A 169 14.42 14.57 -22.67
N PHE A 170 15.19 14.81 -23.74
CA PHE A 170 14.68 15.36 -25.00
C PHE A 170 13.91 16.69 -24.87
N GLY A 171 14.27 17.53 -23.87
CA GLY A 171 13.60 18.82 -23.62
C GLY A 171 12.30 18.73 -22.81
N TYR A 172 12.00 17.56 -22.24
CA TYR A 172 10.89 17.33 -21.32
C TYR A 172 11.41 16.91 -19.94
N THR A 173 10.91 17.54 -18.87
CA THR A 173 11.25 17.19 -17.48
C THR A 173 10.46 15.95 -17.06
N VAL A 174 11.13 14.79 -16.98
CA VAL A 174 10.49 13.55 -16.54
C VAL A 174 10.16 13.62 -15.04
N PRO A 175 8.90 13.48 -14.62
CA PRO A 175 8.50 13.52 -13.23
C PRO A 175 9.13 12.38 -12.41
N THR A 176 9.56 12.68 -11.19
CA THR A 176 10.13 11.68 -10.26
C THR A 176 9.15 10.56 -9.92
N ALA A 177 7.85 10.85 -9.93
CA ALA A 177 6.79 9.86 -9.75
C ALA A 177 6.83 8.75 -10.82
N MET A 178 7.24 9.05 -12.06
CA MET A 178 7.33 8.05 -13.12
C MET A 178 8.32 6.93 -12.79
N PHE A 179 9.38 7.23 -12.01
CA PHE A 179 10.37 6.24 -11.58
C PHE A 179 9.79 5.19 -10.64
N GLN A 180 8.65 5.44 -9.97
CA GLN A 180 7.96 4.42 -9.17
C GLN A 180 7.45 3.27 -10.04
N SER A 181 7.07 3.56 -11.29
CA SER A 181 6.59 2.58 -12.27
C SER A 181 7.66 1.56 -12.66
N ILE A 182 8.95 1.93 -12.53
CA ILE A 182 10.08 1.05 -12.83
C ILE A 182 10.07 -0.17 -11.91
N ASN A 183 9.69 -0.01 -10.65
CA ASN A 183 9.60 -1.12 -9.71
C ASN A 183 8.58 -2.16 -10.20
N ALA A 184 7.35 -1.73 -10.48
CA ALA A 184 6.29 -2.61 -10.94
C ALA A 184 6.61 -3.24 -12.32
N PHE A 185 7.27 -2.49 -13.21
CA PHE A 185 7.74 -3.01 -14.49
C PHE A 185 8.79 -4.11 -14.30
N ALA A 186 9.78 -3.89 -13.43
CA ALA A 186 10.80 -4.89 -13.11
C ALA A 186 10.19 -6.15 -12.49
N VAL A 187 9.23 -6.01 -11.57
CA VAL A 187 8.52 -7.15 -10.97
C VAL A 187 7.75 -7.94 -12.03
N MET A 188 7.07 -7.26 -12.95
CA MET A 188 6.32 -7.92 -14.03
C MET A 188 7.25 -8.66 -14.99
N LEU A 189 8.34 -8.02 -15.42
CA LEU A 189 9.32 -8.61 -16.34
C LEU A 189 10.02 -9.80 -15.69
N CYS A 190 10.59 -9.64 -14.49
CA CYS A 190 11.22 -10.73 -13.75
C CYS A 190 10.22 -11.85 -13.43
N GLY A 191 8.96 -11.52 -13.17
CA GLY A 191 7.90 -12.51 -12.94
C GLY A 191 7.65 -13.39 -14.16
N VAL A 192 7.70 -12.84 -15.37
CA VAL A 192 7.59 -13.62 -16.62
C VAL A 192 8.80 -14.53 -16.83
N PHE A 193 10.01 -14.02 -16.58
CA PHE A 193 11.25 -14.80 -16.74
C PHE A 193 11.40 -15.92 -15.70
N LEU A 194 10.98 -15.70 -14.46
CA LEU A 194 11.05 -16.71 -13.38
C LEU A 194 9.92 -17.75 -13.45
N ALA A 195 8.84 -17.44 -14.18
CA ALA A 195 7.73 -18.37 -14.38
C ALA A 195 7.96 -19.36 -15.52
N TRP A 196 8.95 -19.11 -16.38
CA TRP A 196 9.47 -20.03 -17.40
C TRP A 196 10.58 -20.89 -16.82
#